data_AF-A0A2M7PFF3-F1
#
_entry.id   AF-A0A2M7PFF3-F1
#
_cell.length_a   1.000
_cell.length_b   1.000
_cell.length_c   1.000
_cell.angle_alpha   90.00
_cell.angle_beta   90.00
_cell.angle_gamma   90.00
#
_symmetry.space_group_name_H-M   'P 1'
#
loop_
_entity.id
_entity.type
_entity.pdbx_description
1 polymer ?
#
loop_
_entity_poly.entity_id
_entity_poly.type
_entity_poly.pdbx_seq_one_letter_code
_entity_poly.pdbx_strand_id
1 'polypeptide(L)'
;MSSELDDFVESLQEKIIEETRRSYGEKVIERWMNPRFMERIADADGYSMIRGVCGDSMEFFLVFESERVSKAAFMTDGCGSTTACGSVAAEMAFGKG
;
A
#
# COMPACT_ATOMS: atom_id res chain seq x y z
N MET A 1 17.59 28.80 5.45
CA MET A 1 16.30 28.53 6.12
C MET A 1 15.52 27.40 5.45
N SER A 2 15.45 27.29 4.11
CA SER A 2 14.88 26.06 3.50
C SER A 2 15.81 24.86 3.69
N SER A 3 17.10 25.03 3.43
CA SER A 3 18.10 23.94 3.51
C SER A 3 18.17 23.25 4.88
N GLU A 4 18.22 24.01 5.98
CA GLU A 4 18.28 23.40 7.33
C GLU A 4 17.01 22.61 7.71
N LEU A 5 15.85 23.03 7.20
CA LEU A 5 14.60 22.31 7.41
C LEU A 5 14.55 21.06 6.52
N ASP A 6 14.99 21.18 5.27
CA ASP A 6 15.04 20.07 4.32
C ASP A 6 15.99 18.97 4.83
N ASP A 7 17.20 19.32 5.28
CA ASP A 7 18.18 18.41 5.87
C ASP A 7 17.62 17.69 7.13
N PHE A 8 16.86 18.43 7.95
CA PHE A 8 16.23 17.85 9.14
C PHE A 8 15.16 16.82 8.75
N VAL A 9 14.30 17.15 7.79
CA VAL A 9 13.25 16.25 7.29
C VAL A 9 13.85 15.00 6.67
N GLU A 10 14.90 15.13 5.88
CA GLU A 10 15.60 13.99 5.27
C GLU A 10 16.17 13.06 6.36
N SER A 11 16.85 13.62 7.37
CA SER A 11 17.39 12.82 8.49
C SER A 11 16.32 12.08 9.30
N LEU A 12 15.10 12.64 9.38
CA LEU A 12 13.97 11.98 10.04
C LEU A 12 13.42 10.85 9.18
N GLN A 13 13.28 11.08 7.87
CA GLN A 13 12.81 10.07 6.93
C GLN A 13 13.76 8.87 6.90
N GLU A 14 15.07 9.10 6.87
CA GLU A 14 16.09 8.04 6.91
C GLU A 14 15.94 7.16 8.16
N LYS A 15 15.78 7.77 9.33
CA LYS A 15 15.60 7.03 10.61
C LYS A 15 14.32 6.19 10.59
N ILE A 16 13.22 6.74 10.09
CA ILE A 16 11.94 6.01 9.98
C ILE A 16 12.10 4.81 9.04
N ILE A 17 12.77 4.99 7.90
CA ILE A 17 13.02 3.91 6.94
C ILE A 17 13.92 2.83 7.56
N GLU A 18 14.99 3.21 8.25
CA GLU A 18 15.91 2.26 8.89
C GLU A 18 15.23 1.46 10.00
N GLU A 19 14.43 2.12 10.85
CA GLU A 19 13.66 1.45 11.90
C GLU A 19 12.64 0.47 11.31
N THR A 20 11.94 0.89 10.25
CA THR A 20 10.97 0.04 9.54
C THR A 20 11.67 -1.15 8.90
N ARG A 21 12.85 -0.94 8.28
CA ARG A 21 13.67 -2.01 7.69
C ARG A 21 14.08 -3.03 8.74
N ARG A 22 14.51 -2.58 9.92
CA ARG A 22 14.89 -3.47 11.04
C ARG A 22 13.70 -4.28 11.54
N SER A 23 12.51 -3.69 11.62
CA SER A 23 11.32 -4.33 12.19
C SER A 23 10.62 -5.29 11.21
N TYR A 24 10.55 -4.94 9.93
CA TYR A 24 9.74 -5.65 8.93
C TYR A 24 10.55 -6.29 7.79
N GLY A 25 11.84 -5.97 7.67
CA GLY A 25 12.74 -6.50 6.63
C GLY A 25 12.64 -5.78 5.29
N GLU A 26 13.60 -6.10 4.40
CA GLU A 26 13.80 -5.37 3.14
C GLU A 26 12.60 -5.44 2.20
N LYS A 27 11.89 -6.57 2.17
CA LYS A 27 10.74 -6.77 1.27
C LYS A 27 9.61 -5.79 1.54
N VAL A 28 9.41 -5.40 2.80
CA VAL A 28 8.37 -4.44 3.17
C VAL A 28 8.76 -3.03 2.73
N ILE A 29 10.03 -2.66 2.87
CA ILE A 29 10.55 -1.37 2.38
C ILE A 29 10.47 -1.28 0.86
N GLU A 30 10.92 -2.32 0.15
CA GLU A 30 10.81 -2.39 -1.32
C GLU A 30 9.36 -2.17 -1.75
N ARG A 31 8.42 -2.85 -1.09
CA ARG A 31 7.01 -2.76 -1.43
C ARG A 31 6.37 -1.42 -1.06
N TRP A 32 6.78 -0.81 0.04
CA TRP A 32 6.31 0.52 0.43
C TRP A 32 6.79 1.58 -0.56
N MET A 33 8.07 1.54 -0.96
CA MET A 33 8.65 2.53 -1.88
C MET A 33 8.13 2.37 -3.32
N ASN A 34 7.76 1.15 -3.72
CA ASN A 34 7.22 0.86 -5.04
C ASN A 34 6.00 -0.08 -4.94
N PRO A 35 4.83 0.44 -4.51
CA PRO A 35 3.63 -0.36 -4.37
C PRO A 35 3.11 -0.78 -5.76
N ARG A 36 2.77 -2.06 -5.87
CA ARG A 36 2.12 -2.65 -7.05
C ARG A 36 0.61 -2.67 -6.86
N PHE A 37 -0.17 -2.53 -7.94
CA PHE A 37 -1.63 -2.57 -7.92
C PHE A 37 -2.31 -1.42 -7.16
N MET A 38 -1.59 -0.30 -6.94
CA MET A 38 -2.16 0.89 -6.30
C MET A 38 -2.87 1.76 -7.34
N GLU A 39 -4.15 1.48 -7.59
CA GLU A 39 -4.96 2.23 -8.55
C GLU A 39 -6.45 2.18 -8.19
N ARG A 40 -7.21 3.14 -8.72
CA ARG A 40 -8.68 3.13 -8.64
C ARG A 40 -9.25 2.46 -9.89
N ILE A 41 -10.28 1.63 -9.72
CA ILE A 41 -11.03 1.03 -10.82
C ILE A 41 -12.49 1.50 -10.70
N ALA A 42 -12.96 2.30 -11.66
CA ALA A 42 -14.29 2.91 -11.61
C ALA A 42 -15.43 1.86 -11.71
N ASP A 43 -15.29 0.92 -12.63
CA ASP A 43 -16.30 -0.10 -12.93
C ASP A 43 -15.89 -1.47 -12.38
N ALA A 44 -15.42 -1.51 -11.13
CA ALA A 44 -15.09 -2.77 -10.46
C ALA A 44 -16.38 -3.55 -10.11
N ASP A 45 -16.36 -4.86 -10.30
CA ASP A 45 -17.46 -5.75 -9.89
C ASP A 45 -17.58 -5.83 -8.37
N GLY A 46 -16.44 -5.75 -7.67
CA GLY A 46 -16.36 -5.71 -6.21
C GLY A 46 -15.61 -4.47 -5.74
N TYR A 47 -16.21 -3.74 -4.80
CA TYR A 47 -15.59 -2.61 -4.12
C TYR A 47 -15.88 -2.64 -2.63
N SER A 48 -14.87 -2.34 -1.81
CA SER A 48 -15.05 -2.10 -0.38
C SER A 48 -14.02 -1.11 0.14
N MET A 49 -14.44 -0.32 1.13
CA MET A 49 -13.58 0.59 1.88
C MET A 49 -13.81 0.36 3.38
N ILE A 50 -12.71 0.13 4.10
CA ILE A 50 -12.75 -0.06 5.56
C ILE A 50 -11.76 0.87 6.22
N ARG A 51 -12.19 1.53 7.30
CA ARG A 51 -11.32 2.31 8.17
C ARG A 51 -10.86 1.47 9.36
N GLY A 52 -9.55 1.33 9.52
CA GLY A 52 -8.91 0.61 10.61
C GLY A 52 -8.96 1.40 11.93
N VAL A 53 -8.71 0.70 13.03
CA VAL A 53 -8.67 1.30 14.39
C VAL A 53 -7.52 2.30 14.56
N CYS A 54 -6.47 2.20 13.74
CA CYS A 54 -5.37 3.17 13.68
C CYS A 54 -5.76 4.48 12.96
N GLY A 55 -6.92 4.51 12.28
CA GLY A 55 -7.38 5.67 11.53
C GLY A 55 -7.13 5.59 10.02
N ASP A 56 -6.22 4.73 9.56
CA ASP A 56 -5.94 4.45 8.14
C ASP A 56 -7.17 3.81 7.46
N SER A 57 -7.41 4.17 6.21
CA SER A 57 -8.44 3.58 5.35
C SER A 57 -7.82 2.72 4.26
N MET A 58 -8.44 1.58 3.98
CA MET A 58 -8.04 0.67 2.90
C MET A 58 -9.23 0.44 1.97
N GLU A 59 -9.01 0.67 0.67
CA GLU A 59 -9.94 0.40 -0.41
C GLU A 59 -9.43 -0.77 -1.25
N PHE A 60 -10.33 -1.67 -1.67
CA PHE A 60 -10.04 -2.74 -2.63
C PHE A 60 -11.04 -2.72 -3.77
N PHE A 61 -10.53 -2.99 -4.98
CA PHE A 61 -11.29 -3.08 -6.22
C PHE A 61 -11.00 -4.41 -6.89
N LEU A 62 -12.04 -5.18 -7.22
CA LEU A 62 -11.93 -6.49 -7.87
C LEU A 62 -12.77 -6.50 -9.15
N VAL A 63 -12.20 -7.04 -10.22
CA VAL A 63 -12.90 -7.38 -11.47
C VAL A 63 -12.84 -8.88 -11.66
N PHE A 64 -13.95 -9.52 -12.02
CA PHE A 64 -14.04 -10.96 -12.18
C PHE A 64 -14.30 -11.35 -13.64
N GLU A 65 -13.58 -12.37 -14.11
CA GLU A 65 -13.83 -13.04 -15.39
C GLU A 65 -13.80 -14.55 -15.16
N SER A 66 -14.85 -15.26 -15.59
CA SER A 66 -14.94 -16.73 -15.47
C SER A 66 -14.61 -17.25 -14.06
N GLU A 67 -15.24 -16.65 -13.04
CA GLU A 67 -15.07 -16.97 -11.61
C GLU A 67 -13.67 -16.70 -11.03
N ARG A 68 -12.79 -16.02 -11.77
CA ARG A 68 -11.45 -15.62 -11.31
C ARG A 68 -11.31 -14.11 -11.25
N VAL A 69 -10.49 -13.63 -10.31
CA VAL A 69 -10.11 -12.22 -10.21
C VAL A 69 -9.20 -11.86 -11.39
N SER A 70 -9.74 -11.18 -12.39
CA SER A 70 -9.00 -10.72 -13.58
C SER A 70 -8.24 -9.41 -13.32
N LYS A 71 -8.70 -8.60 -12.35
CA LYS A 71 -7.96 -7.44 -11.82
C LYS A 71 -8.18 -7.32 -10.31
N ALA A 72 -7.13 -6.97 -9.59
CA ALA A 72 -7.17 -6.59 -8.19
C ALA A 72 -6.36 -5.32 -8.00
N ALA A 73 -6.94 -4.32 -7.36
CA ALA A 73 -6.28 -3.06 -7.05
C ALA A 73 -6.64 -2.59 -5.65
N PHE A 74 -5.82 -1.71 -5.09
CA PHE A 74 -6.05 -1.11 -3.78
C PHE A 74 -5.75 0.39 -3.78
N MET A 75 -6.34 1.10 -2.82
CA MET A 75 -5.95 2.46 -2.46
C MET A 75 -5.92 2.60 -0.94
N THR A 76 -5.05 3.45 -0.41
CA THR A 76 -5.00 3.73 1.02
C THR A 76 -4.47 5.14 1.28
N ASP A 77 -4.91 5.74 2.38
CA ASP A 77 -4.34 6.96 2.97
C ASP A 77 -3.41 6.63 4.16
N GLY A 78 -3.13 5.35 4.38
CA GLY A 78 -2.40 4.85 5.54
C GLY A 78 -0.89 4.93 5.42
N CYS A 79 -0.25 4.51 6.51
CA CYS A 79 1.22 4.52 6.62
C CYS A 79 1.91 3.51 5.68
N GLY A 80 3.24 3.53 5.65
CA GLY A 80 4.02 2.68 4.74
C GLY A 80 3.78 1.19 4.91
N SER A 81 3.54 0.72 6.14
CA SER A 81 3.18 -0.67 6.40
C SER A 81 1.79 -1.02 5.84
N THR A 82 0.82 -0.11 5.96
CA THR A 82 -0.52 -0.24 5.34
C THR A 82 -0.41 -0.31 3.82
N THR A 83 0.42 0.54 3.20
CA THR A 83 0.70 0.52 1.76
C THR A 83 1.32 -0.80 1.30
N ALA A 84 2.35 -1.28 2.01
CA ALA A 84 2.98 -2.55 1.69
C ALA A 84 2.00 -3.74 1.81
N CYS A 85 1.17 -3.74 2.85
CA CYS A 85 0.15 -4.76 3.08
C CYS A 85 -0.89 -4.78 1.95
N GLY A 86 -1.47 -3.63 1.60
CA GLY A 86 -2.45 -3.51 0.52
C GLY A 86 -1.90 -4.01 -0.82
N SER A 87 -0.64 -3.66 -1.11
CA SER A 87 0.00 -4.09 -2.35
C SER A 87 0.24 -5.60 -2.44
N VAL A 88 0.67 -6.24 -1.35
CA VAL A 88 0.84 -7.71 -1.33
C VAL A 88 -0.52 -8.41 -1.39
N ALA A 89 -1.52 -7.91 -0.67
CA ALA A 89 -2.86 -8.48 -0.69
C ALA A 89 -3.52 -8.41 -2.08
N ALA A 90 -3.38 -7.28 -2.80
CA ALA A 90 -3.87 -7.16 -4.17
C ALA A 90 -3.14 -8.12 -5.12
N GLU A 91 -1.81 -8.22 -5.02
CA GLU A 91 -1.01 -9.17 -5.80
C GLU A 91 -1.42 -10.63 -5.52
N MET A 92 -1.72 -10.96 -4.27
CA MET A 92 -2.15 -12.30 -3.89
C MET A 92 -3.57 -12.63 -4.37
N ALA A 93 -4.45 -11.63 -4.46
CA ALA A 93 -5.82 -11.78 -4.94
C ALA A 93 -5.90 -11.95 -6.46
N PHE A 94 -4.99 -11.31 -7.21
CA PHE A 94 -4.95 -11.40 -8.66
C PHE A 94 -4.85 -12.87 -9.14
N GLY A 95 -5.75 -13.26 -10.03
CA GLY A 95 -5.82 -14.60 -10.62
C GLY A 95 -6.41 -15.71 -9.73
N LYS A 96 -6.87 -15.38 -8.50
CA LYS A 96 -7.53 -16.34 -7.61
C LYS A 96 -9.01 -16.55 -7.99
N GLY A 97 -9.49 -17.77 -7.75
CA GLY A 97 -10.81 -18.29 -8.11
C GLY A 97 -10.77 -19.80 -8.16
#